data_AF-A0A7C3RUB4-F1
#
_entry.id   AF-A0A7C3RUB4-F1
#
_cell.length_a   1.000
_cell.length_b   1.000
_cell.length_c   1.000
_cell.angle_alpha   90.00
_cell.angle_beta   90.00
_cell.angle_gamma   90.00
#
_symmetry.space_group_name_H-M   'P 1'
#
loop_
_entity.id
_entity.type
_entity.pdbx_description
1 polymer ?
#
loop_
_entity_poly.entity_id
_entity_poly.type
_entity_poly.pdbx_seq_one_letter_code
_entity_poly.pdbx_strand_id
1 'polypeptide(L)'
;MKCDEARQRLPYYMAGALAWPTRQRLQRHLDACPACRLEAEGHIRVIKLVEALPSHEPPPGLWQGVLNRIEAGEELPLPVPERRRLRAFGVPAAVLAAAAAASLLLMRPPVEPVHVTPAGIEAEYVQHSAQLAASDPLADRVALGSLTVAASWDAPHSPQVTFVSMH
;
A
#
# COMPACT_ATOMS: atom_id res chain seq x y z
N MET A 1 -12.80 -21.70 1.81
CA MET A 1 -11.76 -20.71 2.15
C MET A 1 -10.62 -21.45 2.85
N LYS A 2 -9.38 -21.16 2.47
CA LYS A 2 -8.18 -21.75 3.09
C LYS A 2 -7.78 -20.95 4.34
N CYS A 3 -7.02 -21.55 5.26
CA CYS A 3 -6.61 -20.88 6.51
C CYS A 3 -5.81 -19.60 6.25
N ASP A 4 -4.86 -19.60 5.30
CA ASP A 4 -4.05 -18.40 4.99
C ASP A 4 -4.93 -17.26 4.47
N GLU A 5 -5.90 -17.60 3.62
CA GLU A 5 -6.91 -16.69 3.09
C GLU A 5 -7.81 -16.11 4.20
N ALA A 6 -8.08 -16.90 5.24
CA ALA A 6 -8.87 -16.48 6.40
C ALA A 6 -8.08 -15.49 7.26
N ARG A 7 -6.82 -15.82 7.57
CA ARG A 7 -5.90 -14.98 8.37
C ARG A 7 -5.71 -13.61 7.77
N GLN A 8 -5.47 -13.54 6.46
CA GLN A 8 -5.33 -12.27 5.74
C GLN A 8 -6.59 -11.39 5.81
N ARG A 9 -7.76 -12.00 6.05
CA ARG A 9 -9.04 -11.29 6.12
C ARG A 9 -9.50 -10.97 7.54
N LEU A 10 -8.84 -11.50 8.57
CA LEU A 10 -9.19 -11.21 9.97
C LEU A 10 -9.14 -9.71 10.29
N PRO A 11 -8.11 -8.92 9.92
CA PRO A 11 -8.09 -7.49 10.23
C PRO A 11 -9.28 -6.73 9.64
N TYR A 12 -9.62 -7.01 8.38
CA TYR A 12 -10.76 -6.39 7.69
C TYR A 12 -12.10 -6.83 8.28
N TYR A 13 -12.20 -8.08 8.73
CA TYR A 13 -13.39 -8.59 9.42
C TYR A 13 -13.65 -7.83 10.72
N MET A 14 -12.59 -7.59 11.50
CA MET A 14 -12.65 -6.86 12.76
C MET A 14 -12.98 -5.39 12.56
N ALA A 15 -12.42 -4.77 11.51
CA ALA A 15 -12.74 -3.40 11.12
C ALA A 15 -14.13 -3.25 10.48
N GLY A 16 -14.88 -4.35 10.29
CA GLY A 16 -16.18 -4.32 9.61
C GLY A 16 -16.10 -3.99 8.12
N ALA A 17 -14.91 -4.02 7.52
CA ALA A 17 -14.62 -3.58 6.16
C ALA A 17 -14.81 -4.67 5.09
N LEU A 18 -15.28 -5.87 5.46
CA LEU A 18 -15.54 -6.95 4.50
C LEU A 18 -16.95 -6.86 3.91
N ALA A 19 -17.02 -6.96 2.58
CA ALA A 19 -18.28 -7.17 1.86
C ALA A 19 -19.03 -8.42 2.36
N TRP A 20 -20.37 -8.37 2.36
CA TRP A 20 -21.24 -9.38 2.94
C TRP A 20 -20.92 -10.83 2.50
N PRO A 21 -20.71 -11.13 1.20
CA PRO A 21 -20.39 -12.50 0.77
C PRO A 21 -19.08 -13.02 1.35
N THR A 22 -18.07 -12.17 1.44
CA THR A 22 -16.75 -12.52 2.00
C THR A 22 -16.84 -12.70 3.50
N ARG A 23 -17.60 -11.85 4.18
CA ARG A 23 -17.87 -11.96 5.62
C ARG A 23 -18.52 -13.30 5.97
N GLN A 24 -19.55 -13.72 5.22
CA GLN A 24 -20.22 -15.01 5.42
C GLN A 24 -19.29 -16.21 5.21
N ARG A 25 -18.46 -16.18 4.16
CA ARG A 25 -17.46 -17.24 3.91
C ARG A 25 -16.43 -17.32 5.04
N LEU A 26 -15.99 -16.17 5.55
CA LEU A 26 -15.05 -16.11 6.67
C LEU A 26 -15.68 -16.67 7.94
N GLN A 27 -16.91 -16.27 8.25
CA GLN A 27 -17.63 -16.72 9.43
C GLN A 27 -17.83 -18.24 9.43
N ARG A 28 -18.29 -18.82 8.31
CA ARG A 28 -18.38 -20.28 8.15
C ARG A 28 -17.07 -21.01 8.39
N HIS A 29 -15.94 -20.41 8.04
CA HIS A 29 -14.64 -21.03 8.28
C HIS A 29 -14.20 -20.90 9.73
N LEU A 30 -14.45 -19.76 10.39
CA LEU A 30 -14.22 -19.63 11.83
C LEU A 30 -15.06 -20.64 12.61
N ASP A 31 -16.27 -20.94 12.14
CA ASP A 31 -17.13 -21.97 12.71
C ASP A 31 -16.54 -23.38 12.55
N ALA A 32 -15.86 -23.66 11.44
CA ALA A 32 -15.29 -24.97 11.14
C ALA A 32 -13.83 -25.16 11.59
N CYS A 33 -13.05 -24.08 11.75
CA CYS A 33 -11.60 -24.12 11.99
C CYS A 33 -11.24 -23.54 13.37
N PRO A 34 -10.89 -24.38 14.36
CA PRO A 34 -10.55 -23.90 15.70
C PRO A 34 -9.28 -23.06 15.74
N ALA A 35 -8.30 -23.34 14.87
CA ALA A 35 -7.05 -22.57 14.81
C ALA A 35 -7.29 -21.11 14.40
N CYS A 36 -8.09 -20.88 13.35
CA CYS A 36 -8.43 -19.52 12.90
C CYS A 36 -9.37 -18.81 13.89
N ARG A 37 -10.24 -19.55 14.59
CA ARG A 37 -11.06 -19.00 15.68
C ARG A 37 -10.19 -18.48 16.83
N LEU A 38 -9.22 -19.27 17.28
CA LEU A 38 -8.30 -18.89 18.35
C LEU A 38 -7.50 -17.62 18.01
N GLU A 39 -7.06 -17.51 16.75
CA GLU A 39 -6.36 -16.33 16.24
C GLU A 39 -7.26 -15.09 16.25
N ALA A 40 -8.49 -15.20 15.77
CA ALA A 40 -9.48 -14.13 15.81
C ALA A 40 -9.77 -13.66 17.25
N GLU A 41 -9.95 -14.60 18.18
CA GLU A 41 -10.11 -14.29 19.61
C GLU A 41 -8.89 -13.59 20.20
N GLY A 42 -7.68 -13.99 19.77
CA GLY A 42 -6.43 -13.32 20.13
C GLY A 42 -6.43 -11.85 19.73
N HIS A 43 -6.82 -11.56 18.49
CA HIS A 43 -6.94 -10.17 18.04
C HIS A 43 -8.01 -9.39 18.81
N ILE A 44 -9.19 -9.99 19.08
CA ILE A 44 -10.25 -9.35 19.87
C ILE A 44 -9.72 -8.96 21.26
N ARG A 45 -8.93 -9.83 21.91
CA ARG A 45 -8.32 -9.51 23.21
C ARG A 45 -7.38 -8.32 23.12
N VAL A 46 -6.53 -8.26 22.09
CA VAL A 46 -5.60 -7.13 21.89
C VAL A 46 -6.37 -5.82 21.68
N ILE A 47 -7.41 -5.83 20.84
CA ILE A 47 -8.24 -4.62 20.60
C ILE A 47 -8.87 -4.15 21.91
N LYS A 48 -9.47 -5.05 22.70
CA LYS A 48 -10.06 -4.68 24.00
C LYS A 48 -9.05 -4.06 24.97
N LEU A 49 -7.79 -4.50 24.94
CA LEU A 49 -6.73 -3.89 25.76
C LEU A 49 -6.43 -2.46 25.31
N VAL A 50 -6.42 -2.21 24.00
CA VAL A 50 -6.21 -0.87 23.44
C VAL A 50 -7.41 0.04 23.72
N GLU A 51 -8.64 -0.46 23.55
CA GLU A 51 -9.87 0.29 23.84
C GLU A 51 -10.03 0.63 25.33
N ALA A 52 -9.41 -0.15 26.21
CA ALA A 52 -9.39 0.12 27.65
C ALA A 52 -8.44 1.27 28.04
N LEU A 53 -7.57 1.71 27.13
CA LEU A 53 -6.69 2.85 27.39
C LEU A 53 -7.49 4.15 27.44
N PRO A 54 -7.11 5.10 28.31
CA PRO A 54 -7.76 6.40 28.35
C PRO A 54 -7.62 7.10 27.00
N SER A 55 -8.75 7.56 26.46
CA SER A 55 -8.76 8.44 25.29
C SER A 55 -8.10 9.77 25.66
N HIS A 56 -7.14 10.20 24.85
CA HIS A 56 -6.49 11.49 25.00
C HIS A 56 -6.94 12.40 23.86
N GLU A 57 -7.34 13.62 24.20
CA GLU A 57 -7.68 14.62 23.20
C GLU A 57 -6.41 14.97 22.40
N PRO A 58 -6.43 14.91 21.06
CA PRO A 58 -5.29 15.30 20.26
C PRO A 58 -4.97 16.79 20.46
N PRO A 59 -3.69 17.20 20.43
CA PRO A 59 -3.32 18.61 20.50
C PRO A 59 -4.01 19.43 19.41
N PRO A 60 -4.36 20.70 19.70
CA PRO A 60 -4.97 21.58 18.71
C PRO A 60 -4.03 21.72 17.49
N GLY A 61 -4.59 21.65 16.29
CA GLY A 61 -3.84 21.79 15.05
C GLY A 61 -3.13 20.51 14.56
N LEU A 62 -3.19 19.40 15.30
CA LEU A 62 -2.58 18.13 14.88
C LEU A 62 -3.12 17.67 13.52
N TRP A 63 -4.44 17.73 13.33
CA TRP A 63 -5.07 17.30 12.06
C TRP A 63 -4.65 18.18 10.88
N GLN A 64 -4.64 19.50 11.05
CA GLN A 64 -4.16 20.43 10.04
C GLN A 64 -2.68 20.20 9.71
N GLY A 65 -1.84 19.94 10.72
CA GLY A 65 -0.43 19.62 10.50
C GLY A 65 -0.22 18.34 9.69
N VAL A 66 -1.04 17.31 9.94
CA VAL A 66 -1.02 16.06 9.15
C VAL A 66 -1.47 16.32 7.71
N LEU A 67 -2.59 17.03 7.50
CA LEU A 67 -3.09 17.37 6.17
C LEU A 67 -2.06 18.15 5.35
N ASN A 68 -1.48 19.20 5.93
CA ASN A 68 -0.49 20.03 5.26
C ASN A 68 0.72 19.21 4.80
N ARG A 69 1.16 18.21 5.58
CA ARG A 69 2.28 17.35 5.20
C ARG A 69 1.94 16.38 4.07
N ILE A 70 0.71 15.85 4.08
CA ILE A 70 0.20 15.00 3.01
C ILE A 70 0.12 15.80 1.70
N GLU A 71 -0.44 17.01 1.75
CA GLU A 71 -0.58 17.90 0.60
C GLU A 71 0.77 18.42 0.08
N ALA A 72 1.72 18.69 0.98
CA ALA A 72 3.06 19.13 0.61
C ALA A 72 3.90 18.04 -0.09
N GLY A 73 3.44 16.77 -0.09
CA GLY A 73 4.18 15.67 -0.68
C GLY A 73 5.57 15.48 -0.06
N GLU A 74 5.69 15.75 1.24
CA GLU A 74 6.96 15.78 1.96
C GLU A 74 7.54 14.34 2.01
N GLU A 75 8.41 14.00 1.07
CA GLU A 75 9.15 12.75 1.09
C GLU A 75 10.07 12.74 2.31
N LEU A 76 9.77 11.87 3.28
CA LEU A 76 10.67 11.64 4.40
C LEU A 76 12.03 11.21 3.83
N PRO A 77 13.14 11.88 4.17
CA PRO A 77 14.45 11.46 3.71
C PRO A 77 14.70 10.04 4.20
N LEU A 78 14.74 9.08 3.27
CA LEU A 78 15.14 7.73 3.60
C LEU A 78 16.54 7.79 4.20
N PRO A 79 16.79 7.15 5.36
CA PRO A 79 18.13 7.10 5.93
C PRO A 79 19.04 6.39 4.94
N VAL A 80 19.82 7.15 4.18
CA VAL A 80 20.84 6.60 3.29
C VAL A 80 21.92 5.98 4.17
N PRO A 81 22.16 4.66 4.08
CA PRO A 81 23.19 4.03 4.88
C PRO A 81 24.54 4.68 4.56
N GLU A 82 25.25 5.10 5.61
CA GLU A 82 26.51 5.84 5.53
C GLU A 82 27.59 4.96 4.86
N ARG A 83 27.59 4.91 3.52
CA ARG A 83 28.53 4.15 2.67
C ARG A 83 30.00 4.48 2.94
N ARG A 84 30.27 5.55 3.71
CA ARG A 84 31.59 6.01 4.11
C ARG A 84 32.34 5.03 5.01
N ARG A 85 31.66 4.16 5.77
CA ARG A 85 32.31 3.14 6.62
C ARG A 85 32.76 1.88 5.87
N LEU A 86 32.25 1.65 4.65
CA LEU A 86 32.61 0.48 3.84
C LEU A 86 33.93 0.66 3.06
N ARG A 87 34.51 1.87 3.02
CA ARG A 87 35.82 2.12 2.38
C ARG A 87 37.02 1.66 3.21
N ALA A 88 36.81 1.19 4.45
CA ALA A 88 37.87 0.71 5.33
C ALA A 88 38.24 -0.77 5.12
N PHE A 89 37.44 -1.52 4.35
CA PHE A 89 37.75 -2.90 3.99
C PHE A 89 38.17 -2.94 2.53
N GLY A 90 39.46 -3.17 2.28
CA GLY A 90 40.05 -3.10 0.95
C GLY A 90 39.43 -4.05 -0.09
N VAL A 91 39.91 -3.90 -1.33
CA VAL A 91 39.60 -4.68 -2.55
C VAL A 91 39.23 -6.17 -2.35
N PRO A 92 39.84 -6.98 -1.45
CA PRO A 92 39.41 -8.38 -1.25
C PRO A 92 37.96 -8.56 -0.77
N ALA A 93 37.43 -7.63 0.03
CA ALA A 93 36.05 -7.72 0.52
C ALA A 93 35.01 -7.48 -0.60
N ALA A 94 35.36 -6.64 -1.58
CA ALA A 94 34.49 -6.33 -2.72
C ALA A 94 34.34 -7.53 -3.68
N VAL A 95 35.41 -8.32 -3.87
CA VAL A 95 35.37 -9.52 -4.72
C VAL A 95 34.53 -10.62 -4.07
N LEU A 96 34.70 -10.85 -2.76
CA LEU A 96 33.88 -11.82 -2.01
C LEU A 96 32.40 -11.40 -1.96
N ALA A 97 32.12 -10.11 -1.77
CA ALA A 97 30.76 -9.59 -1.81
C ALA A 97 30.13 -9.71 -3.20
N ALA A 98 30.89 -9.46 -4.27
CA ALA A 98 30.42 -9.61 -5.65
C ALA A 98 30.13 -11.09 -5.97
N ALA A 99 31.00 -12.01 -5.54
CA ALA A 99 30.78 -13.45 -5.72
C ALA A 99 29.57 -13.95 -4.93
N ALA A 100 29.40 -13.49 -3.68
CA ALA A 100 28.23 -13.83 -2.87
C ALA A 100 26.94 -13.25 -3.46
N ALA A 101 26.95 -12.01 -3.95
CA ALA A 101 25.82 -11.39 -4.61
C ALA A 101 25.45 -12.09 -5.93
N ALA A 102 26.45 -12.46 -6.75
CA ALA A 102 26.24 -13.22 -7.98
C ALA A 102 25.70 -14.62 -7.69
N SER A 103 26.22 -15.30 -6.67
CA SER A 103 25.71 -16.60 -6.21
C SER A 103 24.26 -16.51 -5.72
N LEU A 104 23.91 -15.46 -4.95
CA LEU A 104 22.53 -15.20 -4.54
C LEU A 104 21.63 -14.86 -5.74
N LEU A 105 22.15 -14.18 -6.76
CA LEU A 105 21.41 -13.87 -7.99
C LEU A 105 21.13 -15.12 -8.82
N LEU A 106 22.09 -16.05 -8.87
CA LEU A 106 21.99 -17.33 -9.58
C LEU A 106 21.10 -18.33 -8.84
N MET A 107 21.09 -18.29 -7.50
CA MET A 107 20.21 -19.12 -6.65
C MET A 107 18.85 -18.47 -6.38
N ARG A 108 18.62 -17.25 -6.88
CA ARG A 108 17.29 -16.64 -6.76
C ARG A 108 16.33 -17.46 -7.62
N PRO A 109 15.26 -18.04 -7.03
CA PRO A 109 14.19 -18.57 -7.86
C PRO A 109 13.71 -17.43 -8.76
N PRO A 110 13.29 -17.71 -10.01
CA PRO A 110 12.68 -16.67 -10.83
C PRO A 110 11.54 -16.06 -10.02
N VAL A 111 11.77 -14.84 -9.52
CA VAL A 111 10.72 -14.00 -8.99
C VAL A 111 10.01 -13.58 -10.26
N GLU A 112 9.01 -14.35 -10.67
CA GLU A 112 8.01 -13.82 -11.59
C GLU A 112 7.58 -12.51 -10.94
N PRO A 113 7.83 -11.36 -11.60
CA PRO A 113 7.29 -10.12 -11.09
C PRO A 113 5.80 -10.39 -10.95
N VAL A 114 5.32 -10.37 -9.71
CA VAL A 114 3.90 -10.20 -9.46
C VAL A 114 3.64 -8.80 -9.97
N HIS A 115 3.38 -8.71 -11.27
CA HIS A 115 2.67 -7.62 -11.84
C HIS A 115 1.33 -7.68 -11.14
N VAL A 116 1.21 -6.93 -10.05
CA VAL A 116 -0.07 -6.36 -9.64
C VAL A 116 -0.40 -5.41 -10.78
N THR A 117 -0.86 -5.95 -11.91
CA THR A 117 -1.60 -5.15 -12.87
C THR A 117 -2.85 -4.74 -12.11
N PRO A 118 -3.06 -3.44 -11.88
CA PRO A 118 -4.30 -2.99 -11.27
C PRO A 118 -5.51 -3.19 -12.20
N ALA A 119 -5.28 -3.76 -13.39
CA ALA A 119 -6.17 -3.86 -14.53
C ALA A 119 -7.53 -4.53 -14.24
N GLY A 120 -7.66 -5.33 -13.18
CA GLY A 120 -8.93 -6.03 -12.89
C GLY A 120 -9.88 -5.25 -11.98
N ILE A 121 -9.38 -4.68 -10.89
CA ILE A 121 -10.23 -4.06 -9.84
C ILE A 121 -10.09 -2.54 -9.84
N GLU A 122 -8.93 -1.98 -10.21
CA GLU A 122 -8.78 -0.52 -10.28
C GLU A 122 -9.39 0.07 -11.54
N ALA A 123 -9.33 -0.60 -12.70
CA ALA A 123 -9.93 -0.05 -13.92
C ALA A 123 -11.45 0.10 -13.80
N GLU A 124 -12.14 -0.93 -13.28
CA GLU A 124 -13.58 -0.88 -13.03
C GLU A 124 -13.93 0.14 -11.94
N TYR A 125 -13.15 0.22 -10.85
CA TYR A 125 -13.36 1.19 -9.78
C TYR A 125 -13.08 2.64 -10.22
N VAL A 126 -12.01 2.89 -10.99
CA VAL A 126 -11.63 4.20 -11.53
C VAL A 126 -12.64 4.66 -12.57
N GLN A 127 -13.11 3.77 -13.45
CA GLN A 127 -14.17 4.09 -14.40
C GLN A 127 -15.50 4.38 -13.70
N HIS A 128 -15.86 3.58 -12.69
CA HIS A 128 -17.10 3.78 -11.93
C HIS A 128 -17.07 5.10 -11.15
N SER A 129 -15.95 5.40 -10.48
CA SER A 129 -15.77 6.67 -9.76
C SER A 129 -15.72 7.88 -10.69
N ALA A 130 -15.10 7.77 -11.87
CA ALA A 130 -15.11 8.82 -12.89
C ALA A 130 -16.51 9.09 -13.45
N GLN A 131 -17.33 8.05 -13.67
CA GLN A 131 -18.72 8.21 -14.10
C GLN A 131 -19.58 8.89 -13.03
N LEU A 132 -19.43 8.49 -11.76
CA LEU A 132 -20.11 9.14 -10.64
C LEU A 132 -19.68 10.60 -10.50
N ALA A 133 -18.38 10.88 -10.61
CA ALA A 133 -17.82 12.24 -10.54
C ALA A 133 -18.29 13.12 -11.71
N ALA A 134 -18.42 12.59 -12.93
CA ALA A 134 -18.91 13.35 -14.08
C ALA A 134 -20.40 13.70 -13.96
N SER A 135 -21.16 12.92 -13.18
CA SER A 135 -22.60 13.14 -12.97
C SER A 135 -22.92 14.10 -11.82
N ASP A 136 -21.94 14.40 -10.96
CA ASP A 136 -22.12 15.30 -9.82
C ASP A 136 -21.45 16.65 -10.11
N PRO A 137 -22.21 17.77 -10.22
CA PRO A 137 -21.65 19.09 -10.47
C PRO A 137 -20.74 19.62 -9.33
N LEU A 138 -20.66 18.91 -8.20
CA LEU A 138 -19.79 19.23 -7.06
C LEU A 138 -18.53 18.36 -6.96
N ALA A 139 -18.22 17.52 -7.96
CA ALA A 139 -17.05 16.65 -7.91
C ALA A 139 -15.73 17.44 -7.73
N ASP A 140 -15.00 17.09 -6.66
CA ASP A 140 -13.78 17.77 -6.24
C ASP A 140 -12.63 17.57 -7.25
N ARG A 141 -11.69 18.52 -7.29
CA ARG A 141 -10.57 18.60 -8.24
C ARG A 141 -9.70 17.34 -8.31
N VAL A 142 -9.73 16.51 -7.26
CA VAL A 142 -9.08 15.20 -7.20
C VAL A 142 -9.60 14.26 -8.30
N ALA A 143 -10.91 14.30 -8.61
CA ALA A 143 -11.50 13.47 -9.67
C ALA A 143 -10.97 13.87 -11.06
N LEU A 144 -10.81 15.18 -11.32
CA LEU A 144 -10.24 15.68 -12.57
C LEU A 144 -8.76 15.28 -12.75
N GLY A 145 -7.99 15.23 -11.66
CA GLY A 145 -6.59 14.77 -11.68
C GLY A 145 -6.45 13.29 -12.06
N SER A 146 -7.41 12.45 -11.68
CA SER A 146 -7.39 11.03 -12.06
C SER A 146 -7.64 10.81 -13.57
N LEU A 147 -8.45 11.66 -14.20
CA LEU A 147 -8.71 11.63 -15.64
C LEU A 147 -7.47 11.98 -16.48
N THR A 148 -6.66 12.96 -16.04
CA THR A 148 -5.44 13.35 -16.76
C THR A 148 -4.35 12.30 -16.64
N VAL A 149 -4.20 11.67 -15.47
CA VAL A 149 -3.25 10.56 -15.27
C VAL A 149 -3.63 9.35 -16.12
N ALA A 150 -4.92 8.97 -16.15
CA ALA A 150 -5.39 7.87 -17.00
C ALA A 150 -5.14 8.13 -18.49
N ALA A 151 -5.38 9.35 -18.97
CA ALA A 151 -5.13 9.73 -20.37
C ALA A 151 -3.64 9.72 -20.74
N SER A 152 -2.75 10.03 -19.78
CA SER A 152 -1.30 10.05 -20.01
C SER A 152 -0.66 8.65 -20.10
N TRP A 153 -1.38 7.62 -19.64
CA TRP A 153 -0.86 6.25 -19.60
C TRP A 153 -1.01 5.50 -20.94
N ASP A 154 -1.92 5.93 -21.81
CA ASP A 154 -2.19 5.31 -23.12
C ASP A 154 -1.28 5.81 -24.27
N ALA A 155 -0.31 6.69 -23.99
CA ALA A 155 0.60 7.20 -25.01
C ALA A 155 1.86 6.31 -25.15
N PRO A 156 2.14 5.69 -26.32
CA PRO A 156 3.40 5.01 -26.55
C PRO A 156 4.52 6.05 -26.79
N HIS A 157 5.40 6.15 -25.79
CA HIS A 157 6.79 6.66 -25.84
C HIS A 157 7.04 8.19 -25.78
N SER A 158 7.71 8.55 -24.67
CA SER A 158 8.64 9.69 -24.41
C SER A 158 8.12 11.12 -24.45
N PRO A 159 8.01 11.83 -23.30
CA PRO A 159 7.91 13.28 -23.31
C PRO A 159 9.31 13.91 -23.24
N GLN A 160 9.71 14.58 -24.32
CA GLN A 160 10.61 15.72 -24.21
C GLN A 160 9.81 16.87 -23.57
N VAL A 161 10.31 17.37 -22.45
CA VAL A 161 9.72 18.52 -21.75
C VAL A 161 10.12 19.79 -22.49
N THR A 162 9.24 20.31 -23.33
CA THR A 162 9.34 21.68 -23.86
C THR A 162 8.50 22.61 -22.98
N PHE A 163 9.18 23.38 -22.14
CA PHE A 163 8.61 24.54 -21.46
C PHE A 163 8.31 25.62 -22.52
N VAL A 164 7.03 25.89 -22.78
CA VAL A 164 6.61 27.06 -23.57
C VAL A 164 6.39 28.22 -22.60
N SER A 165 7.23 29.24 -22.74
CA SER A 165 7.23 30.48 -21.97
C SER A 165 6.03 31.35 -22.35
N MET A 166 5.35 31.87 -21.33
CA MET A 166 4.29 32.88 -21.42
C MET A 166 4.77 34.15 -22.15
N HIS A 167 3.90 34.70 -23.00
CA HIS A 167 3.78 36.13 -23.25
C HIS A 167 2.31 36.50 -23.32
#